data_AF-A0A8T3DHX2-F1
#
_entry.id   AF-A0A8T3DHX2-F1
#
_cell.length_a   1.000
_cell.length_b   1.000
_cell.length_c   1.000
_cell.angle_alpha   90.00
_cell.angle_beta   90.00
_cell.angle_gamma   90.00
#
_symmetry.space_group_name_H-M   'P 1'
#
loop_
_entity.id
_entity.type
_entity.pdbx_description
1 polymer ?
#
loop_
_entity_poly.entity_id
_entity_poly.type
_entity_poly.pdbx_seq_one_letter_code
_entity_poly.pdbx_strand_id
1 'polypeptide(L)'
;MRRVPWRHVWLLLLRTDGLIRCKNRRASAFSSSGRPPVQFVDMEPSDGAEKGRAEMDARSPCETRLSDSPPMDRNPSPPPCQEQESDIEGDSVGETLYSKHWIFTTLTCLIQTVTEHEAGDTGDQVELSEEKEDKLCKIWDMAMDKDVAGFLEEFKASDILLGAIAKSRCPRLTEICVGILGNMACFPETCLSISQKVDLSVVILLLLGDSDPPTLLETSRLLLTCLAQTNVAPLWLERIRQQKSVCPNLCFIMCSSTNVDLLVKVGELVHKLFDLDEELMKNWITAHPSDTESDSHLYVAPSLLEAAKQLRLESPEGLEVYLHALQLLTTVDEGVQDLVERAGTAEETWALLCELVCEDLCQPDDPPLILQEQKGLLVPALAVLSTLSACQDHEYNCTDRNLPLVGTLLRVLRYLRDCQPSELEAQDKDGSGNGLNEEEDVQLSALRETATEFLASMLINLTKVSVSELLKMGYLGEQTCLVAAGSLLPQHSTEVQHIVGLLSEAESGLADMMREKFPVLRP
;
A
#
# COMPACT_ATOMS: atom_id res chain seq x y z
N MET A 1 26.12 -19.35 -12.58
CA MET A 1 25.10 -18.90 -11.61
C MET A 1 25.30 -19.61 -10.27
N ARG A 2 26.05 -18.99 -9.33
CA ARG A 2 25.98 -19.41 -7.93
C ARG A 2 24.63 -18.93 -7.42
N ARG A 3 23.76 -19.83 -6.97
CA ARG A 3 22.48 -19.47 -6.33
C ARG A 3 22.79 -18.51 -5.19
N VAL A 4 22.18 -17.33 -5.20
CA VAL A 4 22.24 -16.38 -4.08
C VAL A 4 21.77 -17.14 -2.82
N PRO A 5 22.60 -17.32 -1.78
CA PRO A 5 22.29 -18.19 -0.64
C PRO A 5 21.08 -17.78 0.19
N TRP A 6 20.50 -16.61 -0.11
CA TRP A 6 19.63 -15.86 0.79
C TRP A 6 18.16 -15.86 0.39
N ARG A 7 17.72 -16.63 -0.61
CA ARG A 7 16.29 -16.76 -0.97
C ARG A 7 15.40 -16.94 0.26
N HIS A 8 15.83 -17.70 1.27
CA HIS A 8 15.07 -17.87 2.52
C HIS A 8 15.08 -16.67 3.47
N VAL A 9 16.18 -15.91 3.56
CA VAL A 9 16.24 -14.69 4.38
C VAL A 9 15.44 -13.57 3.72
N TRP A 10 15.53 -13.44 2.39
CA TRP A 10 14.73 -12.48 1.61
C TRP A 10 13.24 -12.83 1.57
N LEU A 11 12.87 -14.11 1.45
CA LEU A 11 11.48 -14.53 1.60
C LEU A 11 10.97 -14.33 3.04
N LEU A 12 11.82 -14.39 4.06
CA LEU A 12 11.46 -14.05 5.44
C LEU A 12 11.26 -12.54 5.60
N LEU A 13 12.11 -11.71 4.99
CA LEU A 13 12.00 -10.25 4.94
C LEU A 13 10.69 -9.81 4.24
N LEU A 14 10.40 -10.37 3.06
CA LEU A 14 9.17 -10.12 2.31
C LEU A 14 7.92 -10.64 3.05
N ARG A 15 8.03 -11.75 3.80
CA ARG A 15 6.94 -12.26 4.64
C ARG A 15 6.73 -11.43 5.91
N THR A 16 7.76 -10.79 6.46
CA THR A 16 7.63 -9.81 7.55
C THR A 16 7.10 -8.47 7.03
N ASP A 17 7.43 -8.09 5.78
CA ASP A 17 6.75 -7.03 5.02
C ASP A 17 5.31 -7.42 4.60
N GLY A 18 4.86 -8.65 4.91
CA GLY A 18 3.45 -9.06 4.80
C GLY A 18 2.49 -8.26 5.69
N LEU A 19 3.03 -7.36 6.50
CA LEU A 19 2.37 -6.27 7.21
C LEU A 19 2.80 -4.89 6.63
N ILE A 20 2.90 -4.74 5.30
CA ILE A 20 2.72 -3.43 4.63
C ILE A 20 1.40 -2.88 5.15
N ARG A 21 1.52 -2.01 6.14
CA ARG A 21 0.51 -1.26 6.89
C ARG A 21 -0.95 -1.50 6.45
N CYS A 22 -1.49 -2.68 6.79
CA CYS A 22 -2.87 -2.78 7.25
C CYS A 22 -2.98 -2.17 8.67
N LYS A 23 -2.45 -0.96 8.88
CA LYS A 23 -3.09 -0.06 9.82
C LYS A 23 -4.39 0.30 9.12
N ASN A 24 -5.48 -0.30 9.60
CA ASN A 24 -6.78 0.35 9.62
C ASN A 24 -6.55 1.77 10.20
N ARG A 25 -6.11 2.72 9.35
CA ARG A 25 -6.46 4.11 9.57
C ARG A 25 -7.96 4.06 9.55
N ARG A 26 -8.56 4.35 10.70
CA ARG A 26 -9.97 4.70 10.84
C ARG A 26 -10.39 5.37 9.55
N ALA A 27 -11.40 4.81 8.90
CA ALA A 27 -12.14 5.50 7.86
C ALA A 27 -12.60 6.83 8.46
N SER A 28 -11.82 7.87 8.25
CA SER A 28 -12.16 9.24 8.54
C SER A 28 -11.41 10.07 7.51
N ALA A 29 -12.21 10.67 6.63
CA ALA A 29 -11.85 11.56 5.54
C ALA A 29 -11.32 10.87 4.27
N PHE A 30 -12.23 10.58 3.34
CA PHE A 30 -12.32 11.29 2.05
C PHE A 30 -13.72 11.05 1.47
N SER A 31 -14.65 11.96 1.74
CA SER A 31 -15.85 12.09 0.90
C SER A 31 -15.47 12.90 -0.33
N SER A 32 -15.28 12.24 -1.46
CA SER A 32 -15.25 12.89 -2.77
C SER A 32 -16.69 13.25 -3.19
N SER A 33 -17.31 14.18 -2.46
CA SER A 33 -18.41 14.98 -2.99
C SER A 33 -17.98 16.45 -2.90
N GLY A 34 -17.84 17.08 -4.06
CA GLY A 34 -17.50 18.49 -4.17
C GLY A 34 -18.64 19.37 -3.64
N ARG A 35 -18.70 19.58 -2.33
CA ARG A 35 -19.41 20.69 -1.69
C ARG A 35 -18.62 21.20 -0.48
N PRO A 36 -18.50 22.53 -0.29
CA PRO A 36 -17.82 23.08 0.87
C PRO A 36 -18.65 22.82 2.15
N PRO A 37 -17.99 22.68 3.32
CA PRO A 37 -18.68 22.44 4.58
C PRO A 37 -19.54 23.64 4.96
N VAL A 38 -20.76 23.35 5.44
CA VAL A 38 -21.68 24.35 6.00
C VAL A 38 -21.01 25.01 7.21
N GLN A 39 -20.80 26.32 7.13
CA GLN A 39 -20.29 27.13 8.23
C GLN A 39 -21.28 27.12 9.41
N PHE A 40 -20.85 26.61 10.56
CA PHE A 40 -21.46 26.93 11.84
C PHE A 40 -21.11 28.37 12.19
N VAL A 41 -22.14 29.20 12.34
CA VAL A 41 -22.02 30.56 12.84
C VAL A 41 -22.02 30.49 14.36
N ASP A 42 -20.83 30.61 14.96
CA ASP A 42 -20.69 31.11 16.33
C ASP A 42 -20.56 32.63 16.25
N MET A 43 -21.48 33.34 16.90
CA MET A 43 -21.31 34.75 17.22
C MET A 43 -21.47 34.95 18.72
N GLU A 44 -20.36 35.39 19.30
CA GLU A 44 -20.05 35.62 20.71
C GLU A 44 -20.88 36.73 21.39
N PRO A 45 -20.74 36.89 22.73
CA PRO A 45 -21.75 37.45 23.62
C PRO A 45 -21.67 38.98 23.74
N SER A 46 -22.79 39.61 24.12
CA SER A 46 -22.76 40.99 24.63
C SER A 46 -22.92 41.02 26.15
N ASP A 47 -21.92 41.63 26.74
CA ASP A 47 -21.72 42.10 28.11
C ASP A 47 -22.89 42.95 28.64
N GLY A 48 -23.10 42.95 29.97
CA GLY A 48 -24.16 43.79 30.55
C GLY A 48 -24.51 43.65 32.03
N ALA A 49 -23.52 43.79 32.92
CA ALA A 49 -23.62 44.47 34.22
C ALA A 49 -24.44 43.88 35.41
N GLU A 50 -23.63 43.48 36.41
CA GLU A 50 -23.64 43.93 37.82
C GLU A 50 -24.72 43.52 38.84
N LYS A 51 -24.16 42.95 39.93
CA LYS A 51 -24.39 43.21 41.37
C LYS A 51 -25.55 42.51 42.09
N GLY A 52 -25.15 41.69 43.07
CA GLY A 52 -25.55 41.96 44.47
C GLY A 52 -25.94 40.76 45.35
N ARG A 53 -24.94 40.23 46.08
CA ARG A 53 -24.89 39.81 47.51
C ARG A 53 -26.07 39.09 48.23
N ALA A 54 -25.61 38.20 49.13
CA ALA A 54 -26.15 37.75 50.45
C ALA A 54 -27.16 36.59 50.43
N GLU A 55 -26.83 35.40 50.97
CA GLU A 55 -27.07 34.92 52.38
C GLU A 55 -28.57 34.93 52.75
N MET A 56 -29.20 34.01 53.48
CA MET A 56 -28.94 32.74 54.19
C MET A 56 -30.31 32.34 54.81
N ASP A 57 -30.52 31.05 55.09
CA ASP A 57 -31.44 30.47 56.09
C ASP A 57 -32.99 30.57 56.03
N ALA A 58 -33.59 29.38 55.91
CA ALA A 58 -34.47 28.70 56.88
C ALA A 58 -35.85 29.27 57.32
N ARG A 59 -36.79 28.30 57.40
CA ARG A 59 -37.97 28.15 58.30
C ARG A 59 -39.39 28.40 57.74
N SER A 60 -40.19 27.32 57.83
CA SER A 60 -41.66 27.26 57.98
C SER A 60 -42.14 28.03 59.25
N PRO A 61 -43.45 28.28 59.58
CA PRO A 61 -44.69 27.68 59.06
C PRO A 61 -45.98 28.58 58.99
N CYS A 62 -47.05 27.97 58.47
CA CYS A 62 -48.51 28.10 58.77
C CYS A 62 -49.36 29.37 58.53
N GLU A 63 -50.43 29.13 57.75
CA GLU A 63 -51.84 29.52 57.90
C GLU A 63 -52.28 31.00 57.80
N THR A 64 -53.21 31.31 56.87
CA THR A 64 -54.65 31.54 57.18
C THR A 64 -55.45 31.95 55.91
N ARG A 65 -56.37 31.04 55.51
CA ARG A 65 -57.76 31.21 55.02
C ARG A 65 -58.17 32.19 53.88
N LEU A 66 -58.82 31.55 52.90
CA LEU A 66 -60.11 31.85 52.25
C LEU A 66 -60.17 32.93 51.16
N SER A 67 -60.30 32.44 49.91
CA SER A 67 -61.29 32.98 48.95
C SER A 67 -61.55 31.95 47.85
N ASP A 68 -62.81 31.54 47.73
CA ASP A 68 -63.36 30.69 46.67
C ASP A 68 -62.99 31.20 45.27
N SER A 69 -62.59 30.28 44.39
CA SER A 69 -62.40 30.50 42.96
C SER A 69 -62.67 29.18 42.21
N PRO A 70 -63.22 29.22 40.98
CA PRO A 70 -63.94 28.12 40.32
C PRO A 70 -63.01 26.95 39.96
N PRO A 71 -63.54 25.74 39.66
CA PRO A 71 -62.71 24.58 39.37
C PRO A 71 -61.88 24.87 38.11
N MET A 72 -60.56 24.94 38.28
CA MET A 72 -59.67 24.98 37.12
C MET A 72 -59.85 23.67 36.34
N ASP A 73 -60.06 23.80 35.03
CA ASP A 73 -59.98 22.71 34.07
C ASP A 73 -58.73 21.88 34.37
N ARG A 74 -58.94 20.69 34.93
CA ARG A 74 -57.89 19.69 34.98
C ARG A 74 -57.70 19.23 33.55
N ASN A 75 -56.50 19.46 33.02
CA ASN A 75 -56.02 18.74 31.85
C ASN A 75 -56.31 17.24 32.09
N PRO A 76 -56.99 16.52 31.17
CA PRO A 76 -57.22 15.10 31.37
C PRO A 76 -55.89 14.39 31.63
N SER A 77 -55.91 13.41 32.52
CA SER A 77 -54.74 12.55 32.74
C SER A 77 -54.25 12.02 31.39
N PRO A 78 -52.93 11.98 31.15
CA PRO A 78 -52.41 11.38 29.92
C PRO A 78 -52.99 9.97 29.79
N PRO A 79 -53.32 9.52 28.56
CA PRO A 79 -53.81 8.17 28.36
C PRO A 79 -52.83 7.20 29.02
N PRO A 80 -53.31 6.06 29.57
CA PRO A 80 -52.41 5.06 30.12
C PRO A 80 -51.37 4.79 29.05
N CYS A 81 -50.08 4.96 29.40
CA CYS A 81 -48.99 4.55 28.54
C CYS A 81 -49.29 3.11 28.14
N GLN A 82 -49.83 2.92 26.94
CA GLN A 82 -49.63 1.66 26.25
C GLN A 82 -48.13 1.57 26.17
N GLU A 83 -47.60 0.56 26.85
CA GLU A 83 -46.23 0.09 26.74
C GLU A 83 -45.93 -0.10 25.24
N GLN A 84 -45.54 0.97 24.55
CA GLN A 84 -44.87 0.97 23.25
C GLN A 84 -43.36 1.13 23.47
N GLU A 85 -42.86 0.72 24.63
CA GLU A 85 -41.44 0.53 24.89
C GLU A 85 -40.95 -0.87 24.47
N SER A 86 -41.84 -1.74 23.93
CA SER A 86 -41.46 -3.10 23.51
C SER A 86 -41.14 -3.27 22.02
N ASP A 87 -41.41 -2.27 21.16
CA ASP A 87 -41.19 -2.42 19.70
C ASP A 87 -39.88 -1.77 19.21
N ILE A 88 -39.22 -0.95 20.01
CA ILE A 88 -37.92 -0.37 19.65
C ILE A 88 -36.78 -1.40 19.82
N GLU A 89 -36.96 -2.40 20.69
CA GLU A 89 -35.97 -3.46 20.95
C GLU A 89 -35.90 -4.50 19.80
N GLY A 90 -36.83 -4.47 18.83
CA GLY A 90 -36.88 -5.43 17.72
C GLY A 90 -36.21 -5.00 16.41
N ASP A 91 -36.22 -3.70 16.11
CA ASP A 91 -35.79 -3.17 14.80
C ASP A 91 -34.29 -2.80 14.75
N SER A 92 -33.58 -2.79 15.88
CA SER A 92 -32.13 -2.57 15.88
C SER A 92 -31.34 -3.76 15.32
N VAL A 93 -30.32 -3.48 14.52
CA VAL A 93 -29.35 -4.49 14.05
C VAL A 93 -28.31 -4.75 15.14
N GLY A 94 -28.37 -5.92 15.78
CA GLY A 94 -27.47 -6.24 16.90
C GLY A 94 -27.54 -5.20 18.01
N GLU A 95 -26.36 -4.72 18.45
CA GLU A 95 -26.24 -3.67 19.48
C GLU A 95 -26.24 -2.25 18.89
N THR A 96 -26.46 -2.11 17.58
CA THR A 96 -26.42 -0.83 16.89
C THR A 96 -27.76 -0.09 16.94
N LEU A 97 -27.74 1.21 16.62
CA LEU A 97 -28.95 2.01 16.44
C LEU A 97 -29.53 1.92 15.01
N TYR A 98 -28.97 1.07 14.15
CA TYR A 98 -29.40 0.95 12.76
C TYR A 98 -30.68 0.11 12.65
N SER A 99 -31.61 0.58 11.82
CA SER A 99 -32.92 -0.08 11.59
C SER A 99 -32.82 -1.22 10.57
N LYS A 100 -33.18 -2.44 10.98
CA LYS A 100 -33.32 -3.64 10.13
C LYS A 100 -34.33 -3.37 9.00
N HIS A 101 -35.48 -2.79 9.33
CA HIS A 101 -36.53 -2.50 8.36
C HIS A 101 -36.07 -1.50 7.30
N TRP A 102 -35.31 -0.47 7.70
CA TRP A 102 -34.78 0.53 6.77
C TRP A 102 -33.77 -0.08 5.78
N ILE A 103 -32.86 -0.93 6.27
CA ILE A 103 -31.89 -1.64 5.41
C ILE A 103 -32.64 -2.54 4.42
N PHE A 104 -33.60 -3.34 4.89
CA PHE A 104 -34.36 -4.25 4.04
C PHE A 104 -35.18 -3.53 2.96
N THR A 105 -35.87 -2.45 3.33
CA THR A 105 -36.62 -1.62 2.38
C THR A 105 -35.69 -1.02 1.32
N THR A 106 -34.49 -0.60 1.72
CA THR A 106 -33.50 -0.03 0.80
C THR A 106 -32.93 -1.07 -0.17
N LEU A 107 -32.59 -2.28 0.31
CA LEU A 107 -32.18 -3.39 -0.56
C LEU A 107 -33.30 -3.84 -1.52
N THR A 108 -34.55 -3.77 -1.09
CA THR A 108 -35.70 -4.05 -1.96
C THR A 108 -35.84 -2.99 -3.06
N CYS A 109 -35.58 -1.72 -2.73
CA CYS A 109 -35.54 -0.62 -3.70
C CYS A 109 -34.39 -0.78 -4.72
N LEU A 110 -33.25 -1.33 -4.29
CA LEU A 110 -32.15 -1.68 -5.19
C LEU A 110 -32.59 -2.71 -6.25
N ILE A 111 -33.29 -3.77 -5.85
CA ILE A 111 -33.81 -4.79 -6.78
C ILE A 111 -34.73 -4.16 -7.83
N GLN A 112 -35.61 -3.25 -7.41
CA GLN A 112 -36.51 -2.53 -8.32
C GLN A 112 -35.73 -1.66 -9.31
N THR A 113 -34.72 -0.92 -8.82
CA THR A 113 -33.86 -0.06 -9.65
C THR A 113 -33.13 -0.84 -10.74
N VAL A 114 -32.59 -2.01 -10.39
CA VAL A 114 -31.89 -2.86 -11.35
C VAL A 114 -32.86 -3.43 -12.39
N THR A 115 -34.08 -3.78 -11.97
CA THR A 115 -35.13 -4.25 -12.89
C THR A 115 -35.56 -3.16 -13.88
N GLU A 116 -35.62 -1.91 -13.43
CA GLU A 116 -35.88 -0.74 -14.29
C GLU A 116 -34.76 -0.53 -15.33
N HIS A 117 -33.49 -0.70 -14.92
CA HIS A 117 -32.33 -0.56 -15.81
C HIS A 117 -32.30 -1.64 -16.92
N GLU A 118 -32.79 -2.86 -16.64
CA GLU A 118 -32.91 -3.92 -17.64
C GLU A 118 -33.97 -3.64 -18.72
N ALA A 119 -35.02 -2.88 -18.38
CA ALA A 119 -36.14 -2.59 -19.28
C ALA A 119 -35.90 -1.38 -20.21
N GLY A 120 -34.85 -0.58 -19.96
CA GLY A 120 -34.49 0.60 -20.76
C GLY A 120 -33.63 0.25 -22.00
N ASP A 121 -34.16 0.51 -23.19
CA ASP A 121 -33.52 0.23 -24.49
C ASP A 121 -32.62 1.37 -25.02
N THR A 122 -32.25 2.33 -24.18
CA THR A 122 -31.39 3.45 -24.57
C THR A 122 -29.94 3.17 -24.18
N GLY A 123 -29.04 3.15 -25.16
CA GLY A 123 -27.60 2.87 -25.01
C GLY A 123 -26.77 3.94 -24.29
N ASP A 124 -27.41 4.85 -23.56
CA ASP A 124 -26.74 5.85 -22.72
C ASP A 124 -26.55 5.31 -21.30
N GLN A 125 -25.48 5.72 -20.63
CA GLN A 125 -25.27 5.39 -19.21
C GLN A 125 -26.43 5.93 -18.38
N VAL A 126 -27.00 5.08 -17.53
CA VAL A 126 -28.11 5.47 -16.66
C VAL A 126 -27.52 6.11 -15.40
N GLU A 127 -27.84 7.38 -15.15
CA GLU A 127 -27.47 8.05 -13.91
C GLU A 127 -28.33 7.53 -12.73
N LEU A 128 -27.68 7.32 -11.59
CA LEU A 128 -28.38 6.98 -10.35
C LEU A 128 -29.00 8.25 -9.76
N SER A 129 -30.29 8.23 -9.44
CA SER A 129 -30.93 9.38 -8.79
C SER A 129 -30.29 9.65 -7.42
N GLU A 130 -30.06 10.92 -7.09
CA GLU A 130 -29.44 11.35 -5.82
C GLU A 130 -30.06 10.65 -4.58
N GLU A 131 -31.39 10.51 -4.54
CA GLU A 131 -32.07 9.85 -3.41
C GLU A 131 -31.69 8.37 -3.25
N LYS A 132 -31.57 7.63 -4.36
CA LYS A 132 -31.18 6.21 -4.36
C LYS A 132 -29.69 6.07 -4.01
N GLU A 133 -28.85 6.95 -4.54
CA GLU A 133 -27.43 7.01 -4.21
C GLU A 133 -27.23 7.25 -2.70
N ASP A 134 -27.84 8.29 -2.14
CA ASP A 134 -27.71 8.65 -0.72
C ASP A 134 -28.11 7.49 0.21
N LYS A 135 -29.14 6.73 -0.16
CA LYS A 135 -29.59 5.57 0.61
C LYS A 135 -28.59 4.42 0.53
N LEU A 136 -28.03 4.14 -0.65
CA LEU A 136 -27.06 3.07 -0.83
C LEU A 136 -25.69 3.40 -0.23
N CYS A 137 -25.24 4.66 -0.33
CA CYS A 137 -24.04 5.14 0.36
C CYS A 137 -24.15 4.99 1.87
N LYS A 138 -25.32 5.23 2.46
CA LYS A 138 -25.57 4.95 3.88
C LYS A 138 -25.44 3.47 4.22
N ILE A 139 -25.93 2.56 3.35
CA ILE A 139 -25.69 1.11 3.56
C ILE A 139 -24.20 0.80 3.49
N TRP A 140 -23.48 1.39 2.54
CA TRP A 140 -22.04 1.23 2.43
C TRP A 140 -21.33 1.65 3.72
N ASP A 141 -21.64 2.83 4.26
CA ASP A 141 -21.09 3.28 5.54
C ASP A 141 -21.45 2.33 6.69
N MET A 142 -22.71 1.90 6.78
CA MET A 142 -23.19 0.99 7.82
C MET A 142 -22.53 -0.39 7.74
N ALA A 143 -22.20 -0.90 6.55
CA ALA A 143 -21.59 -2.20 6.34
C ALA A 143 -20.16 -2.30 6.94
N MET A 144 -19.59 -1.18 7.40
CA MET A 144 -18.35 -1.18 8.18
C MET A 144 -18.55 -1.66 9.63
N ASP A 145 -19.78 -1.78 10.10
CA ASP A 145 -20.12 -2.36 11.40
C ASP A 145 -20.29 -3.89 11.31
N LYS A 146 -19.77 -4.61 12.31
CA LYS A 146 -19.76 -6.07 12.33
C LYS A 146 -21.17 -6.66 12.37
N ASP A 147 -22.06 -6.09 13.18
CA ASP A 147 -23.41 -6.60 13.36
C ASP A 147 -24.23 -6.34 12.09
N VAL A 148 -24.01 -5.18 11.45
CA VAL A 148 -24.63 -4.86 10.16
C VAL A 148 -24.13 -5.78 9.05
N ALA A 149 -22.82 -6.01 8.94
CA ALA A 149 -22.28 -6.91 7.92
C ALA A 149 -22.80 -8.35 8.09
N GLY A 150 -22.92 -8.82 9.35
CA GLY A 150 -23.52 -10.12 9.66
C GLY A 150 -24.99 -10.17 9.26
N PHE A 151 -25.77 -9.14 9.58
CA PHE A 151 -27.17 -9.00 9.20
C PHE A 151 -27.36 -8.95 7.68
N LEU A 152 -26.55 -8.16 6.96
CA LEU A 152 -26.59 -8.11 5.49
C LEU A 152 -26.39 -9.49 4.86
N GLU A 153 -25.44 -10.28 5.39
CA GLU A 153 -25.21 -11.63 4.88
C GLU A 153 -26.33 -12.62 5.25
N GLU A 154 -26.90 -12.53 6.45
CA GLU A 154 -28.07 -13.33 6.86
C GLU A 154 -29.24 -13.15 5.88
N PHE A 155 -29.44 -11.93 5.37
CA PHE A 155 -30.47 -11.58 4.39
C PHE A 155 -30.01 -11.74 2.93
N LYS A 156 -28.88 -12.41 2.69
CA LYS A 156 -28.34 -12.67 1.35
C LYS A 156 -28.10 -11.40 0.53
N ALA A 157 -27.70 -10.31 1.18
CA ALA A 157 -27.40 -9.05 0.50
C ALA A 157 -26.34 -9.25 -0.59
N SER A 158 -25.35 -10.11 -0.37
CA SER A 158 -24.33 -10.43 -1.38
C SER A 158 -24.90 -11.03 -2.68
N ASP A 159 -26.01 -11.78 -2.63
CA ASP A 159 -26.71 -12.27 -3.84
C ASP A 159 -27.47 -11.14 -4.55
N ILE A 160 -28.06 -10.22 -3.77
CA ILE A 160 -28.74 -9.03 -4.31
C ILE A 160 -27.73 -8.11 -5.00
N LEU A 161 -26.58 -7.87 -4.35
CA LEU A 161 -25.49 -7.06 -4.87
C LEU A 161 -24.88 -7.70 -6.13
N LEU A 162 -24.70 -9.03 -6.17
CA LEU A 162 -24.32 -9.74 -7.39
C LEU A 162 -25.29 -9.45 -8.54
N GLY A 163 -26.59 -9.56 -8.29
CA GLY A 163 -27.62 -9.25 -9.28
C GLY A 163 -27.54 -7.81 -9.77
N ALA A 164 -27.29 -6.85 -8.86
CA ALA A 164 -27.12 -5.46 -9.20
C ALA A 164 -25.87 -5.22 -10.06
N ILE A 165 -24.71 -5.75 -9.65
CA ILE A 165 -23.44 -5.62 -10.37
C ILE A 165 -23.55 -6.20 -11.79
N ALA A 166 -24.10 -7.41 -11.93
CA ALA A 166 -24.16 -8.10 -13.22
C ALA A 166 -25.10 -7.43 -14.25
N LYS A 167 -26.02 -6.58 -13.79
CA LYS A 167 -27.09 -5.99 -14.62
C LYS A 167 -27.00 -4.47 -14.73
N SER A 168 -26.28 -3.81 -13.82
CA SER A 168 -26.16 -2.36 -13.78
C SER A 168 -25.47 -1.83 -15.02
N ARG A 169 -26.04 -0.76 -15.61
CA ARG A 169 -25.38 0.11 -16.60
C ARG A 169 -24.91 1.44 -16.00
N CYS A 170 -24.94 1.54 -14.67
CA CYS A 170 -24.57 2.72 -13.90
C CYS A 170 -23.27 2.42 -13.15
N PRO A 171 -22.12 2.99 -13.56
CA PRO A 171 -20.83 2.73 -12.91
C PRO A 171 -20.87 3.04 -11.41
N ARG A 172 -21.48 4.17 -11.02
CA ARG A 172 -21.64 4.57 -9.62
C ARG A 172 -22.41 3.54 -8.79
N LEU A 173 -23.46 2.93 -9.35
CA LEU A 173 -24.19 1.88 -8.65
C LEU A 173 -23.34 0.62 -8.46
N THR A 174 -22.58 0.25 -9.50
CA THR A 174 -21.66 -0.90 -9.46
C THR A 174 -20.58 -0.66 -8.40
N GLU A 175 -19.94 0.50 -8.41
CA GLU A 175 -18.98 0.96 -7.40
C GLU A 175 -19.54 0.79 -5.98
N ILE A 176 -20.73 1.36 -5.70
CA ILE A 176 -21.35 1.27 -4.36
C ILE A 176 -21.61 -0.18 -3.97
N CYS A 177 -22.09 -1.02 -4.90
CA CYS A 177 -22.35 -2.43 -4.60
C CYS A 177 -21.06 -3.20 -4.26
N VAL A 178 -19.98 -2.97 -5.01
CA VAL A 178 -18.66 -3.56 -4.74
C VAL A 178 -18.09 -3.01 -3.42
N GLY A 179 -18.29 -1.72 -3.15
CA GLY A 179 -17.87 -1.08 -1.91
C GLY A 179 -18.53 -1.68 -0.67
N ILE A 180 -19.84 -1.93 -0.73
CA ILE A 180 -20.59 -2.65 0.33
C ILE A 180 -20.01 -4.05 0.55
N LEU A 181 -19.78 -4.82 -0.53
CA LEU A 181 -19.14 -6.14 -0.44
C LEU A 181 -17.74 -6.06 0.18
N GLY A 182 -16.95 -5.05 -0.20
CA GLY A 182 -15.63 -4.79 0.36
C GLY A 182 -15.66 -4.52 1.85
N ASN A 183 -16.64 -3.75 2.34
CA ASN A 183 -16.80 -3.50 3.78
C ASN A 183 -17.25 -4.76 4.53
N MET A 184 -18.20 -5.50 3.96
CA MET A 184 -18.65 -6.78 4.50
C MET A 184 -17.49 -7.80 4.60
N ALA A 185 -16.61 -7.83 3.60
CA ALA A 185 -15.46 -8.73 3.55
C ALA A 185 -14.37 -8.41 4.59
N CYS A 186 -14.42 -7.27 5.27
CA CYS A 186 -13.52 -6.98 6.39
C CYS A 186 -13.73 -7.93 7.58
N PHE A 187 -14.86 -8.66 7.64
CA PHE A 187 -15.17 -9.60 8.71
C PHE A 187 -14.96 -11.05 8.23
N PRO A 188 -14.24 -11.91 8.99
CA PRO A 188 -13.84 -13.24 8.51
C PRO A 188 -14.98 -14.16 8.06
N GLU A 189 -16.06 -14.24 8.83
CA GLU A 189 -17.20 -15.10 8.51
C GLU A 189 -17.92 -14.64 7.23
N THR A 190 -18.16 -13.33 7.13
CA THR A 190 -18.81 -12.74 5.96
C THR A 190 -17.93 -12.84 4.72
N CYS A 191 -16.62 -12.61 4.86
CA CYS A 191 -15.64 -12.78 3.78
C CYS A 191 -15.63 -14.21 3.26
N LEU A 192 -15.64 -15.21 4.14
CA LEU A 192 -15.72 -16.61 3.77
C LEU A 192 -17.03 -16.92 3.02
N SER A 193 -18.17 -16.42 3.51
CA SER A 193 -19.47 -16.62 2.86
C SER A 193 -19.50 -16.02 1.44
N ILE A 194 -19.07 -14.76 1.30
CA ILE A 194 -18.93 -14.07 0.01
C ILE A 194 -18.02 -14.88 -0.93
N SER A 195 -16.87 -15.34 -0.42
CA SER A 195 -15.85 -16.05 -1.19
C SER A 195 -16.23 -17.47 -1.58
N GLN A 196 -17.25 -18.07 -0.96
CA GLN A 196 -17.78 -19.37 -1.37
C GLN A 196 -18.71 -19.27 -2.59
N LYS A 197 -19.22 -18.06 -2.89
CA LYS A 197 -20.11 -17.82 -4.03
C LYS A 197 -19.29 -17.73 -5.32
N VAL A 198 -19.30 -18.80 -6.11
CA VAL A 198 -18.51 -18.92 -7.35
C VAL A 198 -18.91 -17.86 -8.36
N ASP A 199 -20.21 -17.68 -8.62
CA ASP A 199 -20.71 -16.70 -9.60
C ASP A 199 -20.31 -15.28 -9.22
N LEU A 200 -20.39 -14.94 -7.92
CA LEU A 200 -19.95 -13.64 -7.41
C LEU A 200 -18.45 -13.44 -7.64
N SER A 201 -17.64 -14.45 -7.35
CA SER A 201 -16.19 -14.38 -7.56
C SER A 201 -15.84 -14.18 -9.04
N VAL A 202 -16.52 -14.86 -9.96
CA VAL A 202 -16.33 -14.70 -11.41
C VAL A 202 -16.68 -13.27 -11.84
N VAL A 203 -17.84 -12.74 -11.40
CA VAL A 203 -18.26 -11.38 -11.73
C VAL A 203 -17.28 -10.34 -11.19
N ILE A 204 -16.82 -10.48 -9.94
CA ILE A 204 -15.81 -9.57 -9.35
C ILE A 204 -14.51 -9.58 -10.15
N LEU A 205 -14.02 -10.74 -10.60
CA LEU A 205 -12.80 -10.81 -11.41
C LEU A 205 -12.98 -10.21 -12.81
N LEU A 206 -14.19 -10.29 -13.38
CA LEU A 206 -14.52 -9.65 -14.66
C LEU A 206 -14.56 -8.11 -14.54
N LEU A 207 -14.94 -7.56 -13.37
CA LEU A 207 -14.95 -6.11 -13.14
C LEU A 207 -13.57 -5.47 -13.27
N LEU A 208 -12.47 -6.22 -13.16
CA LEU A 208 -11.12 -5.69 -13.46
C LEU A 208 -10.97 -5.18 -14.91
N GLY A 209 -11.88 -5.56 -15.81
CA GLY A 209 -11.93 -5.05 -17.18
C GLY A 209 -12.90 -3.88 -17.39
N ASP A 210 -13.46 -3.30 -16.32
CA ASP A 210 -14.32 -2.12 -16.41
C ASP A 210 -13.50 -0.88 -16.81
N SER A 211 -14.16 0.16 -17.30
CA SER A 211 -13.51 1.43 -17.67
C SER A 211 -13.60 2.50 -16.57
N ASP A 212 -14.42 2.29 -15.54
CA ASP A 212 -14.65 3.22 -14.43
C ASP A 212 -13.60 3.06 -13.31
N PRO A 213 -12.73 4.06 -13.07
CA PRO A 213 -11.67 3.95 -12.05
C PRO A 213 -12.16 3.71 -10.61
N PRO A 214 -13.23 4.36 -10.11
CA PRO A 214 -13.79 4.05 -8.80
C PRO A 214 -14.24 2.59 -8.65
N THR A 215 -14.92 2.03 -9.64
CA THR A 215 -15.31 0.61 -9.64
C THR A 215 -14.10 -0.32 -9.61
N LEU A 216 -13.06 -0.03 -10.39
CA LEU A 216 -11.80 -0.79 -10.39
C LEU A 216 -11.08 -0.70 -9.05
N LEU A 217 -11.11 0.46 -8.41
CA LEU A 217 -10.49 0.71 -7.11
C LEU A 217 -11.15 -0.14 -6.03
N GLU A 218 -12.49 -0.11 -5.94
CA GLU A 218 -13.25 -0.90 -4.96
C GLU A 218 -13.14 -2.40 -5.24
N THR A 219 -13.09 -2.81 -6.51
CA THR A 219 -12.85 -4.20 -6.90
C THR A 219 -11.48 -4.68 -6.40
N SER A 220 -10.45 -3.87 -6.63
CA SER A 220 -9.09 -4.17 -6.17
C SER A 220 -9.00 -4.22 -4.64
N ARG A 221 -9.68 -3.31 -3.94
CA ARG A 221 -9.77 -3.29 -2.47
C ARG A 221 -10.45 -4.53 -1.91
N LEU A 222 -11.56 -4.97 -2.51
CA LEU A 222 -12.26 -6.20 -2.12
C LEU A 222 -11.37 -7.43 -2.31
N LEU A 223 -10.71 -7.55 -3.47
CA LEU A 223 -9.78 -8.67 -3.74
C LEU A 223 -8.64 -8.72 -2.72
N LEU A 224 -8.02 -7.57 -2.43
CA LEU A 224 -6.99 -7.45 -1.40
C LEU A 224 -7.49 -7.89 -0.02
N THR A 225 -8.69 -7.43 0.36
CA THR A 225 -9.31 -7.79 1.64
C THR A 225 -9.50 -9.31 1.76
N CYS A 226 -9.96 -9.96 0.69
CA CYS A 226 -10.12 -11.41 0.64
C CYS A 226 -8.77 -12.16 0.66
N LEU A 227 -7.77 -11.68 -0.09
CA LEU A 227 -6.43 -12.29 -0.16
C LEU A 227 -5.62 -12.11 1.13
N ALA A 228 -5.93 -11.09 1.94
CA ALA A 228 -5.31 -10.88 3.24
C ALA A 228 -5.71 -11.96 4.27
N GLN A 229 -6.84 -12.64 4.07
CA GLN A 229 -7.34 -13.66 4.99
C GLN A 229 -6.81 -15.06 4.63
N THR A 230 -6.02 -15.66 5.51
CA THR A 230 -5.31 -16.92 5.26
C THR A 230 -6.23 -18.10 4.90
N ASN A 231 -7.45 -18.14 5.46
CA ASN A 231 -8.46 -19.18 5.20
C ASN A 231 -9.22 -18.97 3.88
N VAL A 232 -9.22 -17.75 3.33
CA VAL A 232 -9.99 -17.36 2.14
C VAL A 232 -9.09 -17.23 0.90
N ALA A 233 -7.86 -16.76 1.08
CA ALA A 233 -6.90 -16.52 0.00
C ALA A 233 -6.73 -17.70 -0.98
N PRO A 234 -6.65 -18.98 -0.55
CA PRO A 234 -6.52 -20.11 -1.48
C PRO A 234 -7.68 -20.20 -2.49
N LEU A 235 -8.90 -19.86 -2.06
CA LEU A 235 -10.09 -19.88 -2.92
C LEU A 235 -10.01 -18.83 -4.03
N TRP A 236 -9.50 -17.63 -3.71
CA TRP A 236 -9.34 -16.56 -4.68
C TRP A 236 -8.16 -16.81 -5.62
N LEU A 237 -7.04 -17.31 -5.12
CA LEU A 237 -5.89 -17.70 -5.94
C LEU A 237 -6.29 -18.77 -6.97
N GLU A 238 -7.06 -19.79 -6.58
CA GLU A 238 -7.58 -20.80 -7.51
C GLU A 238 -8.41 -20.16 -8.63
N ARG A 239 -9.33 -19.25 -8.30
CA ARG A 239 -10.19 -18.60 -9.29
C ARG A 239 -9.44 -17.63 -10.19
N ILE A 240 -8.46 -16.90 -9.64
CA ILE A 240 -7.59 -16.02 -10.41
C ILE A 240 -6.77 -16.81 -11.43
N ARG A 241 -6.26 -17.99 -11.07
CA ARG A 241 -5.58 -18.89 -12.03
C ARG A 241 -6.51 -19.35 -13.16
N GLN A 242 -7.80 -19.53 -12.89
CA GLN A 242 -8.79 -19.94 -13.88
C GLN A 242 -9.21 -18.79 -14.80
N GLN A 243 -9.26 -17.56 -14.28
CA GLN A 243 -9.71 -16.38 -15.00
C GLN A 243 -8.56 -15.70 -15.76
N LYS A 244 -8.37 -16.10 -17.02
CA LYS A 244 -7.26 -15.62 -17.88
C LYS A 244 -7.25 -14.11 -18.14
N SER A 245 -8.39 -13.42 -18.00
CA SER A 245 -8.47 -11.97 -18.21
C SER A 245 -7.85 -11.14 -17.08
N VAL A 246 -7.59 -11.73 -15.90
CA VAL A 246 -7.10 -10.97 -14.73
C VAL A 246 -5.75 -10.32 -15.02
N CYS A 247 -4.75 -11.10 -15.47
CA CYS A 247 -3.42 -10.59 -15.78
C CYS A 247 -3.45 -9.44 -16.82
N PRO A 248 -4.03 -9.61 -18.03
CA PRO A 248 -4.03 -8.54 -19.02
C PRO A 248 -4.80 -7.30 -18.56
N ASN A 249 -5.88 -7.46 -17.78
CA ASN A 249 -6.62 -6.33 -17.22
C ASN A 249 -5.77 -5.54 -16.20
N LEU A 250 -5.08 -6.22 -15.28
CA LEU A 250 -4.18 -5.56 -14.33
C LEU A 250 -3.01 -4.87 -15.05
N CYS A 251 -2.41 -5.51 -16.04
CA CYS A 251 -1.38 -4.90 -16.88
C CYS A 251 -1.90 -3.65 -17.61
N PHE A 252 -3.13 -3.70 -18.13
CA PHE A 252 -3.76 -2.56 -18.79
C PHE A 252 -3.98 -1.38 -17.84
N ILE A 253 -4.47 -1.63 -16.63
CA ILE A 253 -4.66 -0.59 -15.62
C ILE A 253 -3.32 0.06 -15.26
N MET A 254 -2.28 -0.73 -15.03
CA MET A 254 -0.93 -0.25 -14.70
C MET A 254 -0.33 0.62 -15.82
N CYS A 255 -0.59 0.30 -17.09
CA CYS A 255 -0.08 1.07 -18.23
C CYS A 255 -0.93 2.30 -18.60
N SER A 256 -2.22 2.32 -18.25
CA SER A 256 -3.18 3.27 -18.87
C SER A 256 -3.88 4.20 -17.88
N SER A 257 -3.87 3.89 -16.58
CA SER A 257 -4.54 4.70 -15.57
C SER A 257 -3.66 5.84 -15.08
N THR A 258 -4.17 7.07 -15.10
CA THR A 258 -3.56 8.24 -14.44
C THR A 258 -4.09 8.47 -13.02
N ASN A 259 -5.00 7.63 -12.55
CA ASN A 259 -5.53 7.71 -11.19
C ASN A 259 -4.51 7.07 -10.21
N VAL A 260 -3.89 7.91 -9.38
CA VAL A 260 -2.85 7.53 -8.41
C VAL A 260 -3.38 6.49 -7.41
N ASP A 261 -4.55 6.71 -6.83
CA ASP A 261 -5.13 5.79 -5.83
C ASP A 261 -5.39 4.40 -6.42
N LEU A 262 -5.88 4.35 -7.67
CA LEU A 262 -6.09 3.10 -8.39
C LEU A 262 -4.77 2.39 -8.68
N LEU A 263 -3.75 3.11 -9.14
CA LEU A 263 -2.42 2.53 -9.38
C LEU A 263 -1.84 1.95 -8.09
N VAL A 264 -1.89 2.70 -6.98
CA VAL A 264 -1.42 2.19 -5.66
C VAL A 264 -2.16 0.91 -5.30
N LYS A 265 -3.49 0.88 -5.43
CA LYS A 265 -4.31 -0.29 -5.06
C LYS A 265 -4.05 -1.50 -5.95
N VAL A 266 -3.87 -1.29 -7.26
CA VAL A 266 -3.52 -2.36 -8.20
C VAL A 266 -2.11 -2.88 -7.95
N GLY A 267 -1.15 -1.99 -7.67
CA GLY A 267 0.19 -2.37 -7.24
C GLY A 267 0.15 -3.27 -6.01
N GLU A 268 -0.61 -2.89 -4.98
CA GLU A 268 -0.77 -3.69 -3.75
C GLU A 268 -1.33 -5.08 -4.07
N LEU A 269 -2.34 -5.14 -4.95
CA LEU A 269 -2.95 -6.40 -5.37
C LEU A 269 -1.96 -7.31 -6.10
N VAL A 270 -1.23 -6.77 -7.09
CA VAL A 270 -0.22 -7.52 -7.86
C VAL A 270 0.90 -8.00 -6.95
N HIS A 271 1.44 -7.12 -6.11
CA HIS A 271 2.45 -7.48 -5.13
C HIS A 271 1.95 -8.61 -4.22
N LYS A 272 0.72 -8.50 -3.68
CA LYS A 272 0.16 -9.52 -2.79
C LYS A 272 -0.02 -10.87 -3.49
N LEU A 273 -0.44 -10.87 -4.75
CA LEU A 273 -0.58 -12.09 -5.54
C LEU A 273 0.76 -12.80 -5.75
N PHE A 274 1.81 -12.03 -6.05
CA PHE A 274 3.15 -12.58 -6.27
C PHE A 274 3.79 -13.10 -4.97
N ASP A 275 3.58 -12.40 -3.85
CA ASP A 275 4.02 -12.85 -2.52
C ASP A 275 3.33 -14.16 -2.08
N LEU A 276 2.03 -14.29 -2.35
CA LEU A 276 1.26 -15.48 -1.96
C LEU A 276 1.52 -16.70 -2.87
N ASP A 277 1.84 -16.49 -4.14
CA ASP A 277 1.80 -17.55 -5.16
C ASP A 277 2.87 -17.37 -6.26
N GLU A 278 4.09 -17.84 -5.98
CA GLU A 278 5.22 -17.82 -6.92
C GLU A 278 4.89 -18.49 -8.27
N GLU A 279 4.05 -19.54 -8.28
CA GLU A 279 3.67 -20.24 -9.50
C GLU A 279 2.68 -19.43 -10.35
N LEU A 280 1.76 -18.69 -9.73
CA LEU A 280 0.92 -17.72 -10.45
C LEU A 280 1.78 -16.65 -11.12
N MET A 281 2.75 -16.10 -10.39
CA MET A 281 3.69 -15.11 -10.92
C MET A 281 4.45 -15.66 -12.14
N LYS A 282 5.07 -16.85 -12.05
CA LYS A 282 5.76 -17.48 -13.20
C LYS A 282 4.84 -17.70 -14.39
N ASN A 283 3.60 -18.15 -14.15
CA ASN A 283 2.63 -18.35 -15.22
C ASN A 283 2.26 -17.05 -15.92
N TRP A 284 2.15 -15.94 -15.19
CA TRP A 284 1.86 -14.63 -15.78
C TRP A 284 3.04 -14.07 -16.58
N ILE A 285 4.26 -14.27 -16.08
CA ILE A 285 5.49 -13.86 -16.78
C ILE A 285 5.66 -14.63 -18.10
N THR A 286 5.46 -15.95 -18.06
CA THR A 286 5.67 -16.84 -19.21
C THR A 286 4.45 -16.91 -20.14
N ALA A 287 3.31 -16.32 -19.76
CA ALA A 287 2.14 -16.28 -20.60
C ALA A 287 2.42 -15.44 -21.85
N HIS A 288 2.54 -16.12 -22.98
CA HIS A 288 2.56 -15.43 -24.27
C HIS A 288 1.12 -15.01 -24.62
N PRO A 289 0.92 -13.74 -25.00
CA PRO A 289 -0.37 -13.31 -25.53
C PRO A 289 -0.69 -14.17 -26.76
N SER A 290 -1.85 -14.82 -26.75
CA SER A 290 -2.31 -15.60 -27.90
C SER A 290 -2.44 -14.69 -29.12
N ASP A 291 -2.00 -15.15 -30.29
CA ASP A 291 -1.94 -14.43 -31.58
C ASP A 291 -3.27 -13.84 -32.10
N THR A 292 -4.36 -13.91 -31.34
CA THR A 292 -5.72 -13.67 -31.86
C THR A 292 -6.39 -12.37 -31.46
N GLU A 293 -5.97 -11.60 -30.44
CA GLU A 293 -6.66 -10.34 -30.09
C GLU A 293 -5.73 -9.25 -29.52
N SER A 294 -5.69 -8.10 -30.24
CA SER A 294 -5.11 -6.78 -29.88
C SER A 294 -3.59 -6.57 -30.04
N ASP A 295 -3.23 -5.50 -30.78
CA ASP A 295 -1.88 -4.95 -31.01
C ASP A 295 -1.16 -4.45 -29.73
N SER A 296 -1.78 -4.56 -28.55
CA SER A 296 -1.19 -4.15 -27.27
C SER A 296 -0.82 -5.37 -26.44
N HIS A 297 0.29 -6.01 -26.78
CA HIS A 297 0.89 -7.07 -25.98
C HIS A 297 1.45 -6.48 -24.69
N LEU A 298 0.64 -6.45 -23.63
CA LEU A 298 1.06 -6.00 -22.31
C LEU A 298 1.69 -7.13 -21.52
N TYR A 299 2.87 -6.87 -20.98
CA TYR A 299 3.66 -7.83 -20.20
C TYR A 299 3.85 -7.31 -18.78
N VAL A 300 3.95 -8.22 -17.82
CA VAL A 300 4.02 -7.91 -16.39
C VAL A 300 5.16 -6.93 -16.07
N ALA A 301 6.40 -7.22 -16.48
CA ALA A 301 7.54 -6.36 -16.13
C ALA A 301 7.45 -4.94 -16.72
N PRO A 302 7.19 -4.75 -18.04
CA PRO A 302 6.92 -3.42 -18.60
C PRO A 302 5.75 -2.68 -17.94
N SER A 303 4.67 -3.38 -17.58
CA SER A 303 3.52 -2.76 -16.93
C SER A 303 3.84 -2.29 -15.51
N LEU A 304 4.56 -3.09 -14.72
CA LEU A 304 5.06 -2.68 -13.41
C LEU A 304 5.98 -1.46 -13.52
N LEU A 305 6.87 -1.47 -14.51
CA LEU A 305 7.80 -0.37 -14.76
C LEU A 305 7.07 0.92 -15.14
N GLU A 306 6.05 0.83 -15.99
CA GLU A 306 5.27 2.00 -16.41
C GLU A 306 4.49 2.62 -15.25
N ALA A 307 3.87 1.80 -14.40
CA ALA A 307 3.22 2.31 -13.19
C ALA A 307 4.22 2.92 -12.19
N ALA A 308 5.40 2.32 -12.03
CA ALA A 308 6.47 2.89 -11.20
C ALA A 308 6.92 4.27 -11.72
N LYS A 309 7.07 4.45 -13.04
CA LYS A 309 7.39 5.75 -13.65
C LYS A 309 6.32 6.80 -13.33
N GLN A 310 5.05 6.43 -13.44
CA GLN A 310 3.92 7.32 -13.16
C GLN A 310 3.85 7.73 -11.68
N LEU A 311 4.15 6.82 -10.76
CA LEU A 311 4.08 7.08 -9.31
C LEU A 311 5.34 7.74 -8.73
N ARG A 312 6.47 7.74 -9.46
CA ARG A 312 7.78 8.21 -8.99
C ARG A 312 7.73 9.53 -8.22
N LEU A 313 7.00 10.52 -8.73
CA LEU A 313 6.89 11.86 -8.12
C LEU A 313 5.56 12.10 -7.41
N GLU A 314 4.57 11.23 -7.61
CA GLU A 314 3.20 11.42 -7.13
C GLU A 314 2.95 10.70 -5.79
N SER A 315 3.52 9.50 -5.60
CA SER A 315 3.30 8.67 -4.41
C SER A 315 4.51 7.78 -4.09
N PRO A 316 5.33 8.16 -3.10
CA PRO A 316 6.44 7.31 -2.62
C PRO A 316 5.96 5.97 -2.08
N GLU A 317 4.84 5.95 -1.34
CA GLU A 317 4.26 4.70 -0.82
C GLU A 317 3.77 3.80 -1.95
N GLY A 318 3.18 4.38 -3.00
CA GLY A 318 2.81 3.64 -4.20
C GLY A 318 4.02 3.05 -4.91
N LEU A 319 5.05 3.87 -5.13
CA LEU A 319 6.30 3.46 -5.76
C LEU A 319 6.94 2.27 -5.05
N GLU A 320 6.97 2.29 -3.70
CA GLU A 320 7.51 1.21 -2.87
C GLU A 320 6.91 -0.15 -3.23
N VAL A 321 5.58 -0.21 -3.38
CA VAL A 321 4.87 -1.44 -3.73
C VAL A 321 5.31 -1.99 -5.09
N TYR A 322 5.48 -1.11 -6.08
CA TYR A 322 5.94 -1.51 -7.42
C TYR A 322 7.39 -1.97 -7.44
N LEU A 323 8.27 -1.32 -6.65
CA LEU A 323 9.65 -1.74 -6.51
C LEU A 323 9.75 -3.12 -5.86
N HIS A 324 8.93 -3.41 -4.85
CA HIS A 324 8.86 -4.75 -4.27
C HIS A 324 8.32 -5.78 -5.26
N ALA A 325 7.31 -5.45 -6.06
CA ALA A 325 6.84 -6.35 -7.12
C ALA A 325 7.94 -6.64 -8.15
N LEU A 326 8.70 -5.63 -8.58
CA LEU A 326 9.88 -5.83 -9.45
C LEU A 326 10.97 -6.66 -8.77
N GLN A 327 11.22 -6.44 -7.48
CA GLN A 327 12.14 -7.25 -6.69
C GLN A 327 11.70 -8.72 -6.65
N LEU A 328 10.41 -9.00 -6.46
CA LEU A 328 9.87 -10.36 -6.51
C LEU A 328 10.16 -11.05 -7.85
N LEU A 329 10.04 -10.34 -8.99
CA LEU A 329 10.42 -10.88 -10.29
C LEU A 329 11.88 -11.33 -10.33
N THR A 330 12.79 -10.57 -9.70
CA THR A 330 14.22 -10.92 -9.65
C THR A 330 14.53 -12.13 -8.76
N THR A 331 13.58 -12.60 -7.96
CA THR A 331 13.77 -13.78 -7.11
C THR A 331 13.62 -15.09 -7.88
N VAL A 332 13.00 -15.09 -9.07
CA VAL A 332 12.76 -16.27 -9.92
C VAL A 332 13.53 -16.17 -11.24
N ASP A 333 13.92 -17.32 -11.82
CA ASP A 333 14.77 -17.34 -13.01
C ASP A 333 13.99 -16.81 -14.24
N GLU A 334 12.69 -17.14 -14.33
CA GLU A 334 11.79 -16.69 -15.39
C GLU A 334 11.62 -15.17 -15.37
N GLY A 335 11.51 -14.56 -14.19
CA GLY A 335 11.37 -13.11 -14.04
C GLY A 335 12.66 -12.35 -14.36
N VAL A 336 13.82 -12.91 -14.01
CA VAL A 336 15.11 -12.36 -14.44
C VAL A 336 15.27 -12.43 -15.97
N GLN A 337 14.93 -13.58 -16.58
CA GLN A 337 14.94 -13.72 -18.04
C GLN A 337 13.98 -12.72 -18.71
N ASP A 338 12.78 -12.57 -18.17
CA ASP A 338 11.77 -11.64 -18.66
C ASP A 338 12.25 -10.17 -18.67
N LEU A 339 12.97 -9.77 -17.61
CA LEU A 339 13.56 -8.45 -17.49
C LEU A 339 14.75 -8.24 -18.45
N VAL A 340 15.59 -9.26 -18.66
CA VAL A 340 16.86 -9.17 -19.40
C VAL A 340 16.67 -9.40 -20.91
N GLU A 341 15.91 -10.41 -21.31
CA GLU A 341 15.79 -10.84 -22.70
C GLU A 341 14.79 -9.99 -23.50
N ARG A 342 13.84 -9.32 -22.83
CA ARG A 342 12.89 -8.44 -23.50
C ARG A 342 13.55 -7.12 -23.88
N ALA A 343 13.59 -6.85 -25.18
CA ALA A 343 14.22 -5.66 -25.74
C ALA A 343 13.75 -4.37 -25.04
N GLY A 344 14.69 -3.58 -24.53
CA GLY A 344 14.45 -2.29 -23.87
C GLY A 344 14.07 -2.37 -22.39
N THR A 345 13.47 -3.47 -21.91
CA THR A 345 12.97 -3.55 -20.52
C THR A 345 14.11 -3.47 -19.49
N ALA A 346 15.23 -4.16 -19.72
CA ALA A 346 16.40 -4.09 -18.85
C ALA A 346 17.01 -2.67 -18.79
N GLU A 347 17.14 -2.02 -19.94
CA GLU A 347 17.73 -0.67 -20.04
C GLU A 347 16.83 0.36 -19.37
N GLU A 348 15.52 0.31 -19.61
CA GLU A 348 14.56 1.22 -18.99
C GLU A 348 14.46 1.02 -17.48
N THR A 349 14.46 -0.24 -17.02
CA THR A 349 14.47 -0.56 -15.58
C THR A 349 15.74 -0.03 -14.93
N TRP A 350 16.90 -0.27 -15.56
CA TRP A 350 18.18 0.23 -15.06
C TRP A 350 18.19 1.76 -15.00
N ALA A 351 17.77 2.44 -16.06
CA ALA A 351 17.74 3.90 -16.13
C ALA A 351 16.84 4.48 -15.04
N LEU A 352 15.59 4.00 -14.90
CA LEU A 352 14.66 4.46 -13.89
C LEU A 352 15.23 4.31 -12.48
N LEU A 353 15.74 3.11 -12.14
CA LEU A 353 16.22 2.83 -10.79
C LEU A 353 17.53 3.56 -10.49
N CYS A 354 18.41 3.75 -11.47
CA CYS A 354 19.62 4.56 -11.29
C CYS A 354 19.28 6.01 -11.01
N GLU A 355 18.38 6.61 -11.78
CA GLU A 355 17.90 7.97 -11.53
C GLU A 355 17.22 8.07 -10.17
N LEU A 356 16.31 7.17 -9.84
CA LEU A 356 15.63 7.14 -8.54
C LEU A 356 16.64 7.11 -7.37
N VAL A 357 17.57 6.15 -7.39
CA VAL A 357 18.54 5.97 -6.30
C VAL A 357 19.52 7.15 -6.22
N CYS A 358 19.99 7.67 -7.37
CA CYS A 358 21.03 8.69 -7.41
C CYS A 358 20.51 10.13 -7.33
N GLU A 359 19.28 10.40 -7.76
CA GLU A 359 18.69 11.75 -7.89
C GLU A 359 17.56 12.00 -6.89
N ASP A 360 16.83 10.96 -6.47
CA ASP A 360 15.65 11.16 -5.60
C ASP A 360 15.89 10.70 -4.16
N LEU A 361 16.55 9.55 -3.95
CA LEU A 361 16.55 8.89 -2.64
C LEU A 361 17.79 9.16 -1.76
N CYS A 362 18.93 9.50 -2.35
CA CYS A 362 20.19 9.60 -1.61
C CYS A 362 21.12 10.68 -2.17
N GLN A 363 20.78 11.95 -1.94
CA GLN A 363 21.55 13.11 -2.38
C GLN A 363 22.82 13.34 -1.54
N PRO A 364 23.86 14.01 -2.10
CA PRO A 364 25.10 14.32 -1.39
C PRO A 364 24.92 15.11 -0.10
N ASP A 365 23.92 15.98 -0.04
CA ASP A 365 23.66 16.89 1.08
C ASP A 365 22.62 16.34 2.07
N ASP A 366 22.09 15.14 1.82
CA ASP A 366 21.07 14.55 2.69
C ASP A 366 21.64 14.16 4.05
N PRO A 367 20.94 14.47 5.16
CA PRO A 367 21.34 13.97 6.47
C PRO A 367 21.10 12.45 6.56
N PRO A 368 21.86 11.71 7.39
CA PRO A 368 21.72 10.25 7.55
C PRO A 368 20.30 9.78 7.90
N LEU A 369 19.48 10.64 8.52
CA LEU A 369 18.08 10.35 8.84
C LEU A 369 17.22 10.11 7.59
N ILE A 370 17.52 10.75 6.45
CA ILE A 370 16.77 10.53 5.20
C ILE A 370 16.87 9.07 4.77
N LEU A 371 17.99 8.40 5.05
CA LEU A 371 18.13 6.97 4.78
C LEU A 371 17.11 6.12 5.54
N GLN A 372 16.74 6.52 6.76
CA GLN A 372 15.74 5.81 7.56
C GLN A 372 14.35 5.92 6.94
N GLU A 373 14.03 7.07 6.35
CA GLU A 373 12.76 7.32 5.68
C GLU A 373 12.70 6.63 4.31
N GLN A 374 13.82 6.56 3.60
CA GLN A 374 13.90 6.04 2.22
C GLN A 374 14.28 4.55 2.13
N LYS A 375 14.53 3.86 3.25
CA LYS A 375 14.99 2.45 3.23
C LYS A 375 14.03 1.50 2.51
N GLY A 376 12.72 1.73 2.63
CA GLY A 376 11.69 0.92 1.94
C GLY A 376 11.80 1.00 0.42
N LEU A 377 12.28 2.12 -0.12
CA LEU A 377 12.52 2.30 -1.56
C LEU A 377 13.92 1.84 -1.98
N LEU A 378 14.94 2.14 -1.16
CA LEU A 378 16.33 1.84 -1.47
C LEU A 378 16.61 0.34 -1.52
N VAL A 379 16.06 -0.45 -0.59
CA VAL A 379 16.30 -1.90 -0.52
C VAL A 379 15.85 -2.61 -1.81
N PRO A 380 14.58 -2.53 -2.25
CA PRO A 380 14.14 -3.20 -3.46
C PRO A 380 14.81 -2.63 -4.71
N ALA A 381 15.01 -1.31 -4.81
CA ALA A 381 15.67 -0.70 -5.96
C ALA A 381 17.11 -1.21 -6.14
N LEU A 382 17.91 -1.22 -5.07
CA LEU A 382 19.28 -1.73 -5.11
C LEU A 382 19.33 -3.25 -5.37
N ALA A 383 18.36 -4.02 -4.86
CA ALA A 383 18.29 -5.46 -5.10
C ALA A 383 18.03 -5.78 -6.58
N VAL A 384 17.11 -5.05 -7.21
CA VAL A 384 16.83 -5.19 -8.65
C VAL A 384 18.04 -4.78 -9.47
N LEU A 385 18.64 -3.61 -9.20
CA LEU A 385 19.86 -3.15 -9.88
C LEU A 385 21.02 -4.15 -9.73
N SER A 386 21.23 -4.67 -8.53
CA SER A 386 22.26 -5.68 -8.28
C SER A 386 22.04 -6.93 -9.13
N THR A 387 20.80 -7.40 -9.22
CA THR A 387 20.47 -8.58 -10.03
C THR A 387 20.68 -8.32 -11.52
N LEU A 388 20.19 -7.19 -12.03
CA LEU A 388 20.40 -6.79 -13.43
C LEU A 388 21.89 -6.66 -13.76
N SER A 389 22.69 -6.09 -12.87
CA SER A 389 24.15 -5.94 -13.06
C SER A 389 24.86 -7.28 -13.20
N ALA A 390 24.38 -8.31 -12.50
CA ALA A 390 24.96 -9.65 -12.55
C ALA A 390 24.57 -10.43 -13.82
N CYS A 391 23.52 -10.01 -14.51
CA CYS A 391 22.98 -10.66 -15.70
C CYS A 391 23.43 -9.99 -17.02
N GLN A 392 23.86 -8.73 -16.98
CA GLN A 392 24.31 -8.03 -18.17
C GLN A 392 25.69 -8.52 -18.61
N ASP A 393 25.77 -9.09 -19.82
CA ASP A 393 27.05 -9.28 -20.51
C ASP A 393 27.70 -7.90 -20.74
N HIS A 394 29.03 -7.87 -20.68
CA HIS A 394 29.93 -6.71 -20.55
C HIS A 394 29.72 -5.49 -21.50
N GLU A 395 28.77 -5.50 -22.42
CA GLU A 395 28.55 -4.48 -23.44
C GLU A 395 27.82 -3.22 -22.91
N TYR A 396 27.06 -3.32 -21.81
CA TYR A 396 26.39 -2.20 -21.15
C TYR A 396 27.07 -1.69 -19.87
N ASN A 397 28.15 -2.37 -19.43
CA ASN A 397 29.04 -1.93 -18.36
C ASN A 397 29.93 -0.75 -18.82
N CYS A 398 29.32 0.31 -19.33
CA CYS A 398 29.98 1.58 -19.55
C CYS A 398 30.33 2.15 -18.17
N THR A 399 31.55 1.83 -17.71
CA THR A 399 32.06 2.13 -16.36
C THR A 399 31.88 3.59 -15.95
N ASP A 400 31.79 4.51 -16.91
CA ASP A 400 31.66 5.94 -16.67
C ASP A 400 30.22 6.38 -16.35
N ARG A 401 29.19 5.72 -16.92
CA ARG A 401 27.78 6.04 -16.59
C ARG A 401 27.38 5.59 -15.20
N ASN A 402 28.07 4.58 -14.67
CA ASN A 402 27.73 3.94 -13.41
C ASN A 402 28.46 4.57 -12.21
N LEU A 403 29.33 5.58 -12.41
CA LEU A 403 30.07 6.25 -11.34
C LEU A 403 29.17 6.94 -10.30
N PRO A 404 28.08 7.64 -10.68
CA PRO A 404 27.15 8.19 -9.70
C PRO A 404 26.56 7.11 -8.79
N LEU A 405 26.22 5.95 -9.35
CA LEU A 405 25.67 4.82 -8.60
C LEU A 405 26.69 4.25 -7.60
N VAL A 406 27.96 4.11 -8.00
CA VAL A 406 29.05 3.75 -7.07
C VAL A 406 29.17 4.78 -5.94
N GLY A 407 29.12 6.07 -6.28
CA GLY A 407 29.12 7.16 -5.30
C GLY A 407 27.96 7.06 -4.31
N THR A 408 26.76 6.75 -4.79
CA THR A 408 25.57 6.57 -3.97
C THR A 408 25.67 5.35 -3.06
N LEU A 409 26.15 4.20 -3.55
CA LEU A 409 26.38 3.00 -2.74
C LEU A 409 27.37 3.26 -1.60
N LEU A 410 28.48 3.94 -1.91
CA LEU A 410 29.46 4.36 -0.91
C LEU A 410 28.85 5.30 0.15
N ARG A 411 27.98 6.22 -0.28
CA ARG A 411 27.26 7.15 0.61
C ARG A 411 26.27 6.41 1.52
N VAL A 412 25.49 5.46 0.98
CA VAL A 412 24.58 4.62 1.75
C VAL A 412 25.32 3.86 2.85
N LEU A 413 26.45 3.22 2.52
CA LEU A 413 27.26 2.50 3.53
C LEU A 413 27.82 3.45 4.60
N ARG A 414 28.20 4.68 4.23
CA ARG A 414 28.63 5.71 5.19
C ARG A 414 27.49 6.08 6.14
N TYR A 415 26.32 6.40 5.63
CA TYR A 415 25.16 6.74 6.46
C TYR A 415 24.72 5.59 7.35
N LEU A 416 24.79 4.34 6.86
CA LEU A 416 24.53 3.15 7.67
C LEU A 416 25.54 2.96 8.82
N ARG A 417 26.78 3.45 8.68
CA ARG A 417 27.74 3.49 9.79
C ARG A 417 27.38 4.60 10.76
N ASP A 418 27.10 5.80 10.25
CA ASP A 418 26.83 6.99 11.08
C ASP A 418 25.53 6.84 11.89
N CYS A 419 24.57 6.06 11.41
CA CYS A 419 23.35 5.69 12.13
C CYS A 419 23.55 4.65 13.24
N GLN A 420 24.72 3.99 13.34
CA GLN A 420 24.98 3.06 14.44
C GLN A 420 25.29 3.85 15.71
N PRO A 421 24.62 3.57 16.85
CA PRO A 421 24.98 4.18 18.11
C PRO A 421 26.45 3.87 18.41
N SER A 422 27.21 4.90 18.79
CA SER A 422 28.56 4.71 19.32
C SER A 422 28.48 3.72 20.49
N GLU A 423 29.44 2.80 20.59
CA GLU A 423 29.52 1.76 21.65
C GLU A 423 29.38 2.32 23.09
N LEU A 424 29.50 3.64 23.26
CA LEU A 424 29.32 4.38 24.52
C LEU A 424 27.85 4.62 24.91
N GLU A 425 26.89 4.62 23.98
CA GLU A 425 25.46 4.90 24.26
C GLU A 425 24.63 3.63 24.51
N ALA A 426 25.18 2.46 24.16
CA ALA A 426 24.52 1.17 24.33
C ALA A 426 24.47 0.67 25.79
N GLN A 427 25.22 1.29 26.70
CA GLN A 427 25.24 0.89 28.13
C GLN A 427 24.13 1.53 28.98
N ASP A 428 23.40 2.53 28.48
CA ASP A 428 22.45 3.31 29.30
C ASP A 428 20.96 3.06 28.99
N LYS A 429 20.60 2.15 28.06
CA LYS A 429 19.20 1.79 27.80
C LYS A 429 18.83 0.43 28.37
N ASP A 430 18.80 0.38 29.70
CA ASP A 430 18.08 -0.66 30.44
C ASP A 430 16.57 -0.35 30.42
N GLY A 431 15.80 -1.23 29.77
CA GLY A 431 14.36 -1.42 30.03
C GLY A 431 13.38 -0.40 29.43
N SER A 432 12.67 -0.84 28.39
CA SER A 432 11.31 -0.44 27.95
C SER A 432 11.20 0.29 26.59
N GLY A 433 10.62 -0.42 25.60
CA GLY A 433 10.17 0.08 24.28
C GLY A 433 11.10 -0.35 23.15
N ASN A 434 10.70 -0.89 21.99
CA ASN A 434 9.40 -1.05 21.34
C ASN A 434 9.62 -2.05 20.17
N GLY A 435 8.64 -2.88 19.81
CA GLY A 435 8.73 -3.80 18.65
C GLY A 435 8.96 -3.13 17.28
N LEU A 436 8.91 -1.79 17.21
CA LEU A 436 9.26 -1.01 16.01
C LEU A 436 10.77 -1.04 15.71
N ASN A 437 11.63 -1.22 16.72
CA ASN A 437 13.08 -1.22 16.49
C ASN A 437 13.57 -2.49 15.80
N GLU A 438 12.87 -3.62 15.96
CA GLU A 438 13.29 -4.91 15.37
C GLU A 438 13.09 -4.92 13.86
N GLU A 439 11.92 -4.49 13.36
CA GLU A 439 11.66 -4.36 11.92
C GLU A 439 12.56 -3.31 11.26
N GLU A 440 12.79 -2.18 11.94
CA GLU A 440 13.69 -1.14 11.45
C GLU A 440 15.14 -1.62 11.35
N ASP A 441 15.63 -2.41 12.31
CA ASP A 441 16.97 -3.01 12.30
C ASP A 441 17.12 -4.04 11.16
N VAL A 442 16.05 -4.81 10.91
CA VAL A 442 15.99 -5.81 9.85
C VAL A 442 16.10 -5.17 8.45
N GLN A 443 15.33 -4.12 8.16
CA GLN A 443 15.42 -3.42 6.87
C GLN A 443 16.77 -2.72 6.66
N LEU A 444 17.36 -2.15 7.72
CA LEU A 444 18.69 -1.54 7.65
C LEU A 444 19.80 -2.58 7.44
N SER A 445 19.66 -3.76 8.04
CA SER A 445 20.56 -4.89 7.76
C SER A 445 20.45 -5.33 6.31
N ALA A 446 19.23 -5.49 5.80
CA ALA A 446 18.98 -5.82 4.41
C ALA A 446 19.58 -4.77 3.45
N LEU A 447 19.42 -3.48 3.77
CA LEU A 447 20.02 -2.39 2.98
C LEU A 447 21.55 -2.47 2.98
N ARG A 448 22.16 -2.73 4.14
CA ARG A 448 23.62 -2.91 4.25
C ARG A 448 24.12 -4.07 3.41
N GLU A 449 23.47 -5.22 3.51
CA GLU A 449 23.83 -6.44 2.79
C GLU A 449 23.73 -6.22 1.27
N THR A 450 22.58 -5.70 0.81
CA THR A 450 22.36 -5.41 -0.61
C THR A 450 23.35 -4.39 -1.15
N ALA A 451 23.57 -3.28 -0.43
CA ALA A 451 24.51 -2.25 -0.86
C ALA A 451 25.96 -2.76 -0.89
N THR A 452 26.34 -3.64 0.05
CA THR A 452 27.68 -4.22 0.12
C THR A 452 27.92 -5.19 -1.03
N GLU A 453 26.99 -6.13 -1.26
CA GLU A 453 27.08 -7.09 -2.36
C GLU A 453 27.10 -6.39 -3.72
N PHE A 454 26.20 -5.40 -3.91
CA PHE A 454 26.14 -4.66 -5.16
C PHE A 454 27.39 -3.81 -5.38
N LEU A 455 27.89 -3.14 -4.35
CA LEU A 455 29.14 -2.40 -4.44
C LEU A 455 30.28 -3.34 -4.83
N ALA A 456 30.40 -4.51 -4.20
CA ALA A 456 31.43 -5.49 -4.53
C ALA A 456 31.39 -5.88 -6.03
N SER A 457 30.20 -6.16 -6.57
CA SER A 457 30.02 -6.51 -7.98
C SER A 457 30.43 -5.39 -8.94
N MET A 458 30.27 -4.13 -8.52
CA MET A 458 30.71 -2.98 -9.31
C MET A 458 32.22 -2.73 -9.21
N LEU A 459 32.80 -2.88 -8.02
CA LEU A 459 34.23 -2.58 -7.75
C LEU A 459 35.19 -3.46 -8.56
N ILE A 460 34.84 -4.71 -8.85
CA ILE A 460 35.69 -5.60 -9.66
C ILE A 460 35.82 -5.13 -11.11
N ASN A 461 34.83 -4.37 -11.61
CA ASN A 461 34.77 -3.89 -12.98
C ASN A 461 35.35 -2.47 -13.15
N LEU A 462 35.75 -1.81 -12.06
CA LEU A 462 36.31 -0.46 -12.15
C LEU A 462 37.71 -0.46 -12.76
N THR A 463 38.02 0.61 -13.49
CA THR A 463 39.35 0.82 -14.06
C THR A 463 40.06 1.96 -13.33
N LYS A 464 41.37 2.14 -13.62
CA LYS A 464 42.13 3.29 -13.12
C LYS A 464 41.49 4.63 -13.48
N VAL A 465 40.93 4.74 -14.70
CA VAL A 465 40.26 5.96 -15.17
C VAL A 465 39.03 6.23 -14.32
N SER A 466 38.22 5.21 -14.09
CA SER A 466 37.03 5.27 -13.22
C SER A 466 37.38 5.70 -11.81
N VAL A 467 38.41 5.10 -11.18
CA VAL A 467 38.87 5.47 -9.83
C VAL A 467 39.37 6.91 -9.78
N SER A 468 40.12 7.34 -10.80
CA SER A 468 40.60 8.73 -10.88
C SER A 468 39.44 9.72 -10.99
N GLU A 469 38.37 9.36 -11.70
CA GLU A 469 37.18 10.21 -11.82
C GLU A 469 36.35 10.22 -10.53
N LEU A 470 36.17 9.08 -9.86
CA LEU A 470 35.52 9.00 -8.54
C LEU A 470 36.22 9.88 -7.49
N LEU A 471 37.55 9.98 -7.55
CA LEU A 471 38.33 10.89 -6.70
C LEU A 471 38.06 12.36 -7.05
N LYS A 472 38.03 12.72 -8.35
CA LYS A 472 37.71 14.09 -8.78
C LYS A 472 36.28 14.50 -8.41
N MET A 473 35.32 13.59 -8.50
CA MET A 473 33.93 13.82 -8.11
C MET A 473 33.75 13.84 -6.58
N GLY A 474 34.79 13.52 -5.80
CA GLY A 474 34.75 13.52 -4.34
C GLY A 474 33.97 12.35 -3.73
N TYR A 475 33.65 11.31 -4.51
CA TYR A 475 32.99 10.11 -4.01
C TYR A 475 33.96 9.21 -3.22
N LEU A 476 35.23 9.20 -3.63
CA LEU A 476 36.30 8.52 -2.91
C LEU A 476 37.08 9.52 -2.06
N GLY A 477 37.25 9.18 -0.79
CA GLY A 477 38.02 9.92 0.20
C GLY A 477 38.34 9.03 1.39
N GLU A 478 39.15 9.52 2.33
CA GLU A 478 39.66 8.70 3.45
C GLU A 478 38.56 7.96 4.20
N GLN A 479 37.56 8.70 4.69
CA GLN A 479 36.47 8.13 5.48
C GLN A 479 35.64 7.15 4.66
N THR A 480 35.30 7.48 3.41
CA THR A 480 34.48 6.63 2.54
C THR A 480 35.18 5.31 2.22
N CYS A 481 36.48 5.34 1.92
CA CYS A 481 37.30 4.15 1.69
C CYS A 481 37.36 3.25 2.93
N LEU A 482 37.53 3.85 4.12
CA LEU A 482 37.55 3.12 5.40
C LEU A 482 36.19 2.52 5.76
N VAL A 483 35.09 3.20 5.42
CA VAL A 483 33.74 2.65 5.57
C VAL A 483 33.55 1.45 4.66
N ALA A 484 33.75 1.65 3.35
CA ALA A 484 33.51 0.64 2.34
C ALA A 484 34.34 -0.62 2.61
N ALA A 485 35.65 -0.48 2.89
CA ALA A 485 36.50 -1.62 3.22
C ALA A 485 36.08 -2.33 4.51
N GLY A 486 35.62 -1.57 5.51
CA GLY A 486 35.10 -2.14 6.76
C GLY A 486 33.81 -2.95 6.57
N SER A 487 32.94 -2.54 5.64
CA SER A 487 31.70 -3.26 5.31
C SER A 487 31.94 -4.46 4.40
N LEU A 488 32.88 -4.36 3.44
CA LEU A 488 33.18 -5.40 2.45
C LEU A 488 34.04 -6.54 3.01
N LEU A 489 34.91 -6.27 3.98
CA LEU A 489 35.81 -7.28 4.55
C LEU A 489 35.14 -8.08 5.68
N PRO A 490 35.43 -9.38 5.80
CA PRO A 490 36.38 -10.17 4.99
C PRO A 490 35.78 -10.78 3.71
N GLN A 491 34.47 -10.66 3.49
CA GLN A 491 33.71 -11.43 2.50
C GLN A 491 34.10 -11.13 1.05
N HIS A 492 34.39 -9.86 0.74
CA HIS A 492 34.75 -9.37 -0.60
C HIS A 492 36.21 -8.89 -0.67
N SER A 493 37.14 -9.72 -0.17
CA SER A 493 38.56 -9.36 -0.08
C SER A 493 39.21 -9.11 -1.44
N THR A 494 38.81 -9.85 -2.49
CA THR A 494 39.38 -9.74 -3.84
C THR A 494 39.06 -8.38 -4.47
N GLU A 495 37.82 -7.95 -4.31
CA GLU A 495 37.27 -6.70 -4.84
C GLU A 495 37.91 -5.50 -4.15
N VAL A 496 38.09 -5.58 -2.81
CA VAL A 496 38.78 -4.54 -2.05
C VAL A 496 40.27 -4.47 -2.44
N GLN A 497 40.94 -5.62 -2.61
CA GLN A 497 42.34 -5.66 -3.08
C GLN A 497 42.50 -5.07 -4.48
N HIS A 498 41.56 -5.34 -5.39
CA HIS A 498 41.54 -4.75 -6.73
C HIS A 498 41.52 -3.22 -6.67
N ILE A 499 40.59 -2.65 -5.88
CA ILE A 499 40.47 -1.19 -5.71
C ILE A 499 41.69 -0.58 -5.03
N VAL A 500 42.28 -1.23 -4.02
CA VAL A 500 43.53 -0.75 -3.40
C VAL A 500 44.68 -0.75 -4.41
N GLY A 501 44.73 -1.74 -5.30
CA GLY A 501 45.67 -1.77 -6.43
C GLY A 501 45.52 -0.55 -7.33
N LEU A 502 44.29 -0.25 -7.77
CA LEU A 502 43.99 0.91 -8.61
C LEU A 502 44.26 2.24 -7.90
N LEU A 503 43.91 2.35 -6.60
CA LEU A 503 44.20 3.52 -5.77
C LEU A 503 45.70 3.75 -5.61
N SER A 504 46.51 2.70 -5.52
CA SER A 504 47.97 2.85 -5.40
C SER A 504 48.58 3.58 -6.60
N GLU A 505 47.95 3.46 -7.77
CA GLU A 505 48.37 4.13 -8.98
C GLU A 505 47.78 5.53 -9.17
N ALA A 506 46.62 5.81 -8.57
CA ALA A 506 45.89 7.07 -8.73
C ALA A 506 46.16 8.05 -7.57
N GLU A 507 46.15 7.55 -6.34
CA GLU A 507 46.40 8.30 -5.10
C GLU A 507 46.99 7.37 -4.01
N SER A 508 48.31 7.27 -3.98
CA SER A 508 49.03 6.32 -3.11
C SER A 508 48.75 6.53 -1.61
N GLY A 509 48.49 7.77 -1.17
CA GLY A 509 48.20 8.09 0.23
C GLY A 509 46.97 7.36 0.78
N LEU A 510 45.87 7.30 0.01
CA LEU A 510 44.66 6.57 0.41
C LEU A 510 44.91 5.06 0.44
N ALA A 511 45.65 4.52 -0.54
CA ALA A 511 45.95 3.09 -0.59
C ALA A 511 46.80 2.65 0.61
N ASP A 512 47.80 3.44 1.00
CA ASP A 512 48.68 3.14 2.14
C ASP A 512 47.91 3.20 3.46
N MET A 513 47.02 4.20 3.63
CA MET A 513 46.12 4.29 4.77
C MET A 513 45.21 3.05 4.90
N MET A 514 44.65 2.56 3.79
CA MET A 514 43.80 1.35 3.81
C MET A 514 44.60 0.10 4.25
N ARG A 515 45.85 -0.05 3.77
CA ARG A 515 46.75 -1.16 4.17
C ARG A 515 47.18 -1.09 5.63
N GLU A 516 47.30 0.12 6.16
CA GLU A 516 47.63 0.32 7.57
C GLU A 516 46.48 -0.16 8.45
N LYS A 517 45.25 0.31 8.16
CA LYS A 517 44.03 0.00 8.91
C LYS A 517 43.54 -1.44 8.76
N PHE A 518 43.72 -2.06 7.59
CA PHE A 518 43.23 -3.41 7.31
C PHE A 518 44.41 -4.34 6.93
N PRO A 519 44.97 -5.10 7.90
CA PRO A 519 46.12 -5.96 7.66
C PRO A 519 45.92 -7.01 6.56
N VAL A 520 44.68 -7.44 6.30
CA VAL A 520 44.30 -8.39 5.24
C VAL A 520 44.60 -7.85 3.83
N LEU A 521 44.78 -6.54 3.68
CA LEU A 521 45.11 -5.86 2.42
C LEU A 521 46.62 -5.70 2.20
N ARG A 522 47.45 -6.14 3.15
CA ARG A 522 48.90 -6.12 2.99
C ARG A 522 49.31 -7.28 2.06
N PRO A 523 50.20 -7.03 1.09
CA PRO A 523 50.66 -8.04 0.14
C PRO A 523 51.44 -9.18 0.80
#